data_AF-A0A7X5N5D9-F1
#
_entry.id   AF-A0A7X5N5D9-F1
#
_cell.length_a   1.000
_cell.length_b   1.000
_cell.length_c   1.000
_cell.angle_alpha   90.00
_cell.angle_beta   90.00
_cell.angle_gamma   90.00
#
_symmetry.space_group_name_H-M   'P 1'
#
loop_
_entity.id
_entity.type
_entity.pdbx_description
1 polymer ?
#
loop_
_entity_poly.entity_id
_entity_poly.type
_entity_poly.pdbx_seq_one_letter_code
_entity_poly.pdbx_strand_id
1 'polypeptide(L)' 'TGDRATAAGAGATASGARSVAIASGSRASATGASAMGVDSSASGVNSTAMGRQTNSIGENGVALGYNSFVRQSGAN' A
#
# COMPACT_ATOMS: atom_id res chain seq x y z
N THR A 1 6.35 -11.04 6.71
CA THR A 1 4.96 -10.84 6.24
C THR A 1 4.04 -10.77 7.45
N GLY A 2 2.97 -9.97 7.40
CA GLY A 2 1.99 -9.84 8.49
C GLY A 2 0.97 -11.01 8.56
N ASP A 3 0.13 -11.05 9.60
CA ASP A 3 -0.96 -12.03 9.72
C ASP A 3 -1.89 -11.95 8.52
N ARG A 4 -2.15 -13.07 7.83
CA ARG A 4 -2.95 -13.12 6.59
C ARG A 4 -2.52 -12.12 5.51
N ALA A 5 -1.23 -11.78 5.44
CA ALA A 5 -0.70 -10.87 4.44
C ALA A 5 -0.29 -11.60 3.15
N THR A 6 -0.44 -10.93 2.01
CA THR A 6 0.00 -11.43 0.70
C THR A 6 1.12 -10.55 0.17
N ALA A 7 2.30 -11.13 -0.08
CA ALA A 7 3.40 -10.45 -0.74
C ALA A 7 3.78 -11.23 -2.02
N ALA A 8 3.64 -10.62 -3.18
CA ALA A 8 3.94 -11.24 -4.46
C ALA A 8 4.76 -10.30 -5.36
N GLY A 9 6.01 -10.69 -5.65
CA GLY A 9 6.95 -9.91 -6.45
C GLY A 9 8.32 -9.80 -5.80
N ALA A 10 9.35 -9.48 -6.59
CA ALA A 10 10.71 -9.34 -6.08
C ALA A 10 10.79 -8.15 -5.08
N GLY A 11 11.16 -8.42 -3.82
CA GLY A 11 11.23 -7.39 -2.78
C GLY A 11 9.88 -6.85 -2.29
N ALA A 12 8.75 -7.45 -2.71
CA ALA A 12 7.44 -7.08 -2.20
C ALA A 12 7.36 -7.35 -0.68
N THR A 13 6.88 -6.38 0.08
CA THR A 13 6.82 -6.45 1.54
C THR A 13 5.41 -6.12 2.04
N ALA A 14 4.69 -7.15 2.48
CA ALA A 14 3.39 -7.01 3.14
C ALA A 14 3.55 -7.28 4.65
N SER A 15 3.82 -6.24 5.44
CA SER A 15 4.11 -6.35 6.88
C SER A 15 2.90 -6.11 7.77
N GLY A 16 1.86 -5.42 7.27
CA GLY A 16 0.63 -5.19 8.01
C GLY A 16 -0.25 -6.44 8.10
N ALA A 17 -1.10 -6.54 9.12
CA ALA A 17 -2.11 -7.60 9.19
C ALA A 17 -3.13 -7.41 8.05
N ARG A 18 -3.50 -8.50 7.36
CA ARG A 18 -4.38 -8.49 6.18
C ARG A 18 -3.90 -7.55 5.06
N SER A 19 -2.60 -7.29 4.99
CA SER A 19 -2.02 -6.40 3.97
C SER A 19 -1.72 -7.13 2.66
N VAL A 20 -1.69 -6.40 1.56
CA VAL A 20 -1.44 -6.95 0.22
C VAL A 20 -0.37 -6.10 -0.46
N ALA A 21 0.75 -6.71 -0.86
CA ALA A 21 1.83 -6.09 -1.62
C ALA A 21 2.07 -6.89 -2.91
N ILE A 22 1.77 -6.30 -4.07
CA ILE A 22 1.90 -6.94 -5.39
C ILE A 22 2.82 -6.10 -6.29
N ALA A 23 3.71 -6.80 -7.01
CA ALA A 23 4.79 -6.30 -7.87
C ALA A 23 6.10 -5.95 -7.15
N SER A 24 7.16 -5.76 -7.94
CA SER A 24 8.51 -5.51 -7.46
C SER A 24 8.59 -4.26 -6.59
N GLY A 25 9.22 -4.35 -5.42
CA GLY A 25 9.41 -3.21 -4.51
C GLY A 25 8.14 -2.68 -3.85
N SER A 26 6.96 -3.28 -4.07
CA SER A 26 5.72 -2.88 -3.43
C SER A 26 5.78 -3.06 -1.90
N ARG A 27 5.19 -2.14 -1.14
CA ARG A 27 5.27 -2.11 0.32
C ARG A 27 3.91 -1.81 0.94
N ALA A 28 3.33 -2.76 1.64
CA ALA A 28 2.11 -2.59 2.43
C ALA A 28 2.42 -2.80 3.91
N SER A 29 2.55 -1.72 4.68
CA SER A 29 3.08 -1.78 6.05
C SER A 29 2.03 -1.66 7.15
N ALA A 30 0.83 -1.18 6.83
CA ALA A 30 -0.25 -0.99 7.81
C ALA A 30 -1.34 -2.06 7.70
N THR A 31 -2.15 -2.19 8.75
CA THR A 31 -3.29 -3.13 8.79
C THR A 31 -4.28 -2.82 7.67
N GLY A 32 -4.65 -3.83 6.88
CA GLY A 32 -5.54 -3.68 5.74
C GLY A 32 -4.98 -2.86 4.57
N ALA A 33 -3.69 -2.51 4.60
CA ALA A 33 -3.07 -1.72 3.54
C ALA A 33 -2.85 -2.56 2.27
N SER A 34 -3.08 -1.95 1.11
CA SER A 34 -2.93 -2.60 -0.19
C SER A 34 -2.02 -1.78 -1.10
N ALA A 35 -0.84 -2.30 -1.44
CA ALA A 35 0.12 -1.71 -2.37
C ALA A 35 0.23 -2.59 -3.63
N MET A 36 -0.32 -2.14 -4.76
CA MET A 36 -0.35 -2.89 -6.01
C MET A 36 0.32 -2.07 -7.12
N GLY A 37 1.59 -2.30 -7.36
CA GLY A 37 2.37 -1.55 -8.34
C GLY A 37 3.86 -1.52 -7.99
N VAL A 38 4.70 -1.35 -9.02
CA VAL A 38 6.15 -1.28 -8.84
C VAL A 38 6.50 -0.06 -7.98
N ASP A 39 7.23 -0.29 -6.90
CA ASP A 39 7.60 0.72 -5.89
C ASP A 39 6.40 1.48 -5.28
N SER A 40 5.22 0.85 -5.23
CA SER A 40 4.06 1.38 -4.52
C SER A 40 4.21 1.23 -3.00
N SER A 41 3.68 2.17 -2.23
CA SER A 41 3.75 2.16 -0.76
C SER A 41 2.39 2.50 -0.16
N ALA A 42 1.82 1.59 0.61
CA ALA A 42 0.61 1.78 1.40
C ALA A 42 0.97 1.64 2.90
N SER A 43 0.97 2.77 3.61
CA SER A 43 1.37 2.83 5.03
C SER A 43 0.31 3.43 5.95
N GLY A 44 -0.80 3.91 5.41
CA GLY A 44 -2.00 4.23 6.18
C GLY A 44 -2.83 2.98 6.49
N VAL A 45 -3.51 2.96 7.63
CA VAL A 45 -4.47 1.90 7.97
C VAL A 45 -5.57 1.86 6.91
N ASN A 46 -5.92 0.68 6.40
CA ASN A 46 -6.91 0.50 5.32
C ASN A 46 -6.59 1.31 4.03
N SER A 47 -5.35 1.76 3.84
CA SER A 47 -4.99 2.56 2.69
C SER A 47 -4.74 1.70 1.45
N THR A 48 -4.96 2.27 0.28
CA THR A 48 -4.72 1.64 -1.02
C THR A 48 -3.78 2.50 -1.85
N ALA A 49 -2.72 1.91 -2.38
CA ALA A 49 -1.77 2.52 -3.31
C ALA A 49 -1.69 1.63 -4.55
N MET A 50 -2.26 2.06 -5.67
CA MET A 50 -2.26 1.29 -6.91
C MET A 50 -1.63 2.07 -8.06
N GLY A 51 -0.63 1.47 -8.70
CA GLY A 51 0.18 2.05 -9.77
C GLY A 51 1.62 2.32 -9.34
N ARG A 52 2.48 2.66 -10.31
CA ARG A 52 3.93 2.78 -10.11
C ARG A 52 4.29 4.02 -9.27
N GLN A 53 5.16 3.84 -8.28
CA GLN A 53 5.65 4.91 -7.39
C GLN A 53 4.53 5.65 -6.64
N THR A 54 3.43 4.98 -6.33
CA THR A 54 2.34 5.56 -5.53
C THR A 54 2.65 5.51 -4.04
N ASN A 55 2.15 6.47 -3.28
CA ASN A 55 2.32 6.48 -1.83
C ASN A 55 1.04 6.95 -1.12
N SER A 56 0.43 6.05 -0.34
CA SER A 56 -0.77 6.32 0.46
C SER A 56 -0.46 6.16 1.94
N ILE A 57 -0.22 7.29 2.62
CA ILE A 57 0.11 7.35 4.04
C ILE A 57 -1.08 7.69 4.94
N GLY A 58 -2.16 8.24 4.36
CA GLY A 58 -3.39 8.52 5.09
C GLY A 58 -4.16 7.24 5.42
N GLU A 59 -4.69 7.13 6.65
CA GLU A 59 -5.72 6.14 6.99
C GLU A 59 -6.86 6.22 5.96
N ASN A 60 -7.42 5.12 5.47
CA ASN A 60 -8.44 5.07 4.40
C ASN A 60 -8.07 5.79 3.08
N GLY A 61 -6.81 6.21 2.91
CA GLY A 61 -6.36 6.95 1.73
C GLY A 61 -6.26 6.05 0.49
N VAL A 62 -6.67 6.57 -0.67
CA VAL A 62 -6.61 5.83 -1.95
C VAL A 62 -5.76 6.62 -2.95
N ALA A 63 -4.51 6.20 -3.17
CA ALA A 63 -3.62 6.74 -4.18
C ALA A 63 -3.64 5.87 -5.44
N LEU A 64 -4.13 6.40 -6.56
CA LEU A 64 -4.24 5.69 -7.84
C LEU A 64 -3.47 6.42 -8.93
N GLY A 65 -2.68 5.70 -9.72
CA GLY A 65 -1.98 6.24 -10.89
C GLY A 65 -0.46 6.16 -10.81
N TYR A 66 0.24 7.02 -11.54
CA TYR A 66 1.69 7.13 -11.49
C TYR A 66 2.09 8.28 -10.56
N ASN A 67 2.97 8.01 -9.59
CA ASN A 67 3.50 9.04 -8.68
C ASN A 67 2.40 9.76 -7.85
N SER A 68 1.26 9.10 -7.63
CA SER A 68 0.17 9.65 -6.83
C SER A 68 0.49 9.60 -5.34
N PHE A 69 0.10 10.64 -4.59
CA PHE A 69 0.41 10.79 -3.17
C PHE A 69 -0.82 11.17 -2.36
N VAL A 70 -1.10 10.47 -1.26
CA VAL A 70 -2.21 10.77 -0.34
C VAL A 70 -1.71 10.89 1.09
N ARG A 71 -1.92 12.05 1.71
CA ARG A 71 -1.51 12.38 3.10
C ARG A 71 -2.59 12.17 4.15
N GLN A 72 -3.85 12.31 3.77
CA GLN A 72 -4.99 12.35 4.68
C GLN A 72 -6.20 11.77 3.94
N SER A 73 -6.92 10.83 4.55
CA SER A 73 -8.30 10.55 4.11
C SER A 73 -9.16 11.72 4.53
N GLY A 74 -10.06 12.16 3.65
CA GLY A 74 -11.03 13.19 3.97
C GLY A 74 -11.69 12.89 5.30
N ALA A 75 -11.44 13.75 6.28
CA ALA A 75 -12.34 13.91 7.41
C ALA A 75 -13.48 14.78 6.88
N ASN A 76 -14.70 14.25 6.91
CA ASN A 76 -15.91 15.03 6.63
C ASN A 76 -16.10 16.11 7.71
#